data_AF-A0A954JQ46-F1
#
_entry.id   AF-A0A954JQ46-F1
#
_cell.length_a   1.000
_cell.length_b   1.000
_cell.length_c   1.000
_cell.angle_alpha   90.00
_cell.angle_beta   90.00
_cell.angle_gamma   90.00
#
_symmetry.space_group_name_H-M   'P 1'
#
loop_
_entity.id
_entity.type
_entity.pdbx_description
1 polymer ?
#
loop_
_entity_poly.entity_id
_entity_poly.type
_entity_poly.pdbx_seq_one_letter_code
_entity_poly.pdbx_strand_id
1 'polypeptide(L)'
;MSEPPTPREVLGWALDLAIAVGILATGLGFFGAHWWVLDLFAHFRVQYAIGAGGLFLIAACLRKPLSVCMALLGGAVNGFLILPLYWENPALPQEDGESIQILYANLLTQNTDARALLDCIRDEQPDVIALLEFSERWKLDLDPELGDWPHRAARPRNDNFGLAVYSRLPLGEADWRHLTLRSSETLFTTLEWKGQNLPLLLHPYPPVRGWTAEGSVDTIEALLEEPELQDPGTILVGDLNATPWSHLGRLMGTSGLLPARTGQGVLPTWPARFPAFLRIPIDVCYAGKDWAFRTVRVGPHIGSDHLPLLVELAPGEGRRGP
;
A
#
# COMPACT_ATOMS: atom_id res chain seq x y z
N MET A 1 -5.81 -50.85 -26.29
CA MET A 1 -4.82 -49.93 -25.67
C MET A 1 -4.98 -48.61 -26.38
N SER A 2 -5.33 -47.54 -25.67
CA SER A 2 -5.37 -46.19 -26.26
C SER A 2 -3.96 -45.73 -26.61
N GLU A 3 -3.78 -45.09 -27.77
CA GLU A 3 -2.50 -44.46 -28.12
C GLU A 3 -2.13 -43.39 -27.08
N PRO A 4 -0.83 -43.20 -26.79
CA PRO A 4 -0.39 -42.16 -25.88
C PRO A 4 -0.70 -40.76 -26.44
N PRO A 5 -0.98 -39.78 -25.58
CA PRO A 5 -1.32 -38.44 -26.03
C PRO A 5 -0.15 -37.76 -26.73
N THR A 6 -0.47 -36.97 -27.75
CA THR A 6 0.50 -36.15 -28.49
C THR A 6 1.00 -34.98 -27.63
N PRO A 7 2.20 -34.42 -27.90
CA PRO A 7 2.71 -33.25 -27.18
C PRO A 7 1.75 -32.04 -27.21
N ARG A 8 0.99 -31.89 -28.30
CA ARG A 8 0.00 -30.82 -28.45
C ARG A 8 -1.21 -31.00 -27.54
N GLU A 9 -1.67 -32.25 -27.35
CA GLU A 9 -2.74 -32.56 -26.41
C GLU A 9 -2.28 -32.34 -24.97
N VAL A 10 -1.08 -32.80 -24.62
CA VAL A 10 -0.47 -32.57 -23.30
C VAL A 10 -0.37 -31.07 -23.00
N LEU A 11 0.13 -30.27 -23.95
CA LEU A 11 0.18 -28.81 -23.81
C LEU A 11 -1.23 -28.20 -23.66
N GLY A 12 -2.20 -28.71 -24.41
CA GLY A 12 -3.59 -28.27 -24.33
C GLY A 12 -4.23 -28.55 -22.97
N TRP A 13 -3.93 -29.69 -22.33
CA TRP A 13 -4.40 -30.02 -20.99
C TRP A 13 -3.69 -29.19 -19.92
N ALA A 14 -2.38 -28.98 -20.05
CA ALA A 14 -1.62 -28.13 -19.14
C ALA A 14 -2.15 -26.68 -19.16
N LEU A 15 -2.49 -26.16 -20.34
CA LEU A 15 -3.14 -24.86 -20.51
C LEU A 15 -4.49 -24.78 -19.78
N ASP A 16 -5.36 -25.76 -20.01
CA ASP A 16 -6.69 -25.77 -19.39
C ASP A 16 -6.59 -25.85 -17.85
N LEU A 17 -5.66 -26.67 -17.35
CA LEU A 17 -5.37 -26.77 -15.92
C LEU A 17 -4.87 -25.44 -15.35
N ALA A 18 -3.93 -24.76 -16.03
CA ALA A 18 -3.41 -23.47 -15.59
C ALA A 18 -4.51 -22.39 -15.54
N ILE A 19 -5.39 -22.35 -16.54
CA ILE A 19 -6.54 -21.44 -16.55
C ILE A 19 -7.50 -21.77 -15.40
N ALA A 20 -7.83 -23.05 -15.19
CA ALA A 20 -8.72 -23.47 -14.11
C ALA A 20 -8.15 -23.11 -12.73
N VAL A 21 -6.85 -23.31 -12.50
CA VAL A 21 -6.16 -22.92 -11.27
C VAL A 21 -6.20 -21.41 -11.07
N GLY A 22 -5.94 -20.62 -12.11
CA GLY A 22 -6.00 -19.14 -12.04
C GLY A 22 -7.41 -18.62 -11.71
N ILE A 23 -8.44 -19.23 -12.29
CA ILE A 23 -9.85 -18.89 -12.00
C ILE A 23 -10.22 -19.30 -10.57
N LEU A 24 -9.83 -20.49 -10.14
CA LEU A 24 -10.06 -20.95 -8.78
C LEU A 24 -9.40 -20.00 -7.77
N ALA A 25 -8.12 -19.67 -7.97
CA ALA A 25 -7.38 -18.73 -7.14
C ALA A 25 -8.06 -17.34 -7.10
N THR A 26 -8.49 -16.83 -8.26
CA THR A 26 -9.26 -15.58 -8.36
C THR A 26 -10.55 -15.64 -7.54
N GLY A 27 -11.26 -16.77 -7.60
CA GLY A 27 -12.49 -17.02 -6.84
C GLY A 27 -12.26 -17.07 -5.34
N LEU A 28 -11.26 -17.84 -4.88
CA LEU A 28 -10.90 -17.98 -3.47
C LEU A 28 -10.60 -16.61 -2.83
N GLY A 29 -9.94 -15.71 -3.55
CA GLY A 29 -9.62 -14.36 -3.07
C GLY A 29 -10.83 -13.47 -2.73
N PHE A 30 -12.07 -13.85 -3.10
CA PHE A 30 -13.28 -13.13 -2.67
C PHE A 30 -13.79 -13.56 -1.29
N PHE A 31 -13.32 -14.69 -0.76
CA PHE A 31 -13.81 -15.29 0.48
C PHE A 31 -12.92 -14.97 1.70
N GLY A 32 -12.05 -13.97 1.60
CA GLY A 32 -11.14 -13.58 2.68
C GLY A 32 -11.81 -13.23 4.01
N ALA A 33 -13.05 -12.73 3.98
CA ALA A 33 -13.84 -12.45 5.17
C ALA A 33 -14.29 -13.72 5.94
N HIS A 34 -14.33 -14.87 5.28
CA HIS A 34 -14.68 -16.14 5.93
C HIS A 34 -13.47 -16.84 6.53
N TRP A 35 -12.31 -16.73 5.85
CA TRP A 35 -11.07 -17.32 6.32
C TRP A 35 -9.85 -16.62 5.72
N TRP A 36 -8.90 -16.21 6.57
CA TRP A 36 -7.72 -15.44 6.15
C TRP A 36 -6.84 -16.14 5.12
N VAL A 37 -6.77 -17.47 5.13
CA VAL A 37 -5.99 -18.22 4.13
C VAL A 37 -6.54 -17.96 2.73
N LEU A 38 -7.86 -17.77 2.61
CA LEU A 38 -8.49 -17.42 1.34
C LEU A 38 -8.17 -15.98 0.93
N ASP A 39 -7.95 -15.09 1.91
CA ASP A 39 -7.58 -13.69 1.64
C ASP A 39 -6.18 -13.57 1.04
N LEU A 40 -5.27 -14.52 1.31
CA LEU A 40 -3.95 -14.56 0.67
C LEU A 40 -4.04 -14.57 -0.87
N PHE A 41 -5.08 -15.21 -1.42
CA PHE A 41 -5.29 -15.24 -2.86
C PHE A 41 -5.74 -13.88 -3.42
N ALA A 42 -6.26 -12.98 -2.58
CA ALA A 42 -6.69 -11.65 -3.00
C ALA A 42 -5.52 -10.71 -3.32
N HIS A 43 -4.31 -10.98 -2.84
CA HIS A 43 -3.15 -10.11 -3.04
C HIS A 43 -2.62 -10.09 -4.48
N PHE A 44 -2.83 -11.19 -5.22
CA PHE A 44 -2.16 -11.43 -6.50
C PHE A 44 -3.01 -11.09 -7.73
N ARG A 45 -3.99 -10.16 -7.62
CA ARG A 45 -4.91 -9.83 -8.71
C ARG A 45 -4.18 -9.40 -9.99
N VAL A 46 -3.13 -8.61 -9.86
CA VAL A 46 -2.32 -8.12 -11.01
C VAL A 46 -1.62 -9.28 -11.70
N GLN A 47 -1.03 -10.18 -10.91
CA GLN A 47 -0.33 -11.36 -11.40
C GLN A 47 -1.32 -12.30 -12.09
N TYR A 48 -2.53 -12.47 -11.55
CA TYR A 48 -3.59 -13.25 -12.19
C TYR A 48 -4.06 -12.61 -13.50
N ALA A 49 -4.22 -11.29 -13.57
CA ALA A 49 -4.56 -10.59 -14.81
C ALA A 49 -3.47 -10.77 -15.89
N ILE A 50 -2.20 -10.61 -15.53
CA ILE A 50 -1.06 -10.81 -16.44
C ILE A 50 -1.00 -12.27 -16.90
N GLY A 51 -1.10 -13.22 -15.96
CA GLY A 51 -1.12 -14.65 -16.25
C GLY A 51 -2.27 -15.04 -17.18
N ALA A 52 -3.48 -14.53 -16.91
CA ALA A 52 -4.64 -14.73 -17.76
C ALA A 52 -4.44 -14.18 -19.18
N GLY A 53 -3.81 -13.01 -19.32
CA GLY A 53 -3.43 -12.46 -20.63
C GLY A 53 -2.46 -13.37 -21.40
N GLY A 54 -1.43 -13.90 -20.72
CA GLY A 54 -0.51 -14.87 -21.32
C GLY A 54 -1.21 -16.18 -21.74
N LEU A 55 -2.04 -16.73 -20.88
CA LEU A 55 -2.82 -17.96 -21.15
C LEU A 55 -3.83 -17.74 -22.28
N PHE A 56 -4.44 -16.56 -22.38
CA PHE A 56 -5.31 -16.17 -23.49
C PHE A 56 -4.57 -16.25 -24.83
N LEU A 57 -3.36 -15.68 -24.92
CA LEU A 57 -2.57 -15.70 -26.15
C LEU A 57 -2.20 -17.14 -26.55
N ILE A 58 -1.79 -17.97 -25.60
CA ILE A 58 -1.48 -19.39 -25.85
C ILE A 58 -2.73 -20.14 -26.32
N ALA A 59 -3.88 -19.94 -25.66
CA ALA A 59 -5.15 -20.55 -26.04
C ALA A 59 -5.59 -20.16 -27.46
N ALA A 60 -5.41 -18.89 -27.83
CA ALA A 60 -5.71 -18.38 -29.17
C ALA A 60 -4.81 -19.04 -30.23
N CYS A 61 -3.50 -19.15 -29.96
CA CYS A 61 -2.55 -19.84 -30.85
C CYS A 61 -2.89 -21.33 -31.03
N LEU A 62 -3.34 -22.00 -29.96
CA LEU A 62 -3.78 -23.39 -30.02
C LEU A 62 -5.18 -23.57 -30.61
N ARG A 63 -5.90 -22.46 -30.88
CA ARG A 63 -7.28 -22.40 -31.37
C ARG A 63 -8.28 -23.13 -30.46
N LYS A 64 -8.16 -22.92 -29.15
CA LYS A 64 -9.06 -23.49 -28.14
C LYS A 64 -10.07 -22.44 -27.65
N PRO A 65 -11.25 -22.31 -28.30
CA PRO A 65 -12.17 -21.19 -28.03
C PRO A 65 -12.69 -21.18 -26.59
N LEU A 66 -12.96 -22.34 -25.99
CA LEU A 66 -13.38 -22.40 -24.59
C LEU A 66 -12.29 -21.87 -23.66
N SER A 67 -11.04 -22.31 -23.83
CA SER A 67 -9.90 -21.85 -23.03
C SER A 67 -9.67 -20.34 -23.22
N VAL A 68 -9.86 -19.81 -24.44
CA VAL A 68 -9.84 -18.37 -24.73
C VAL A 68 -10.90 -17.64 -23.90
N CYS A 69 -12.16 -18.08 -23.92
CA CYS A 69 -13.24 -17.47 -23.15
C CYS A 69 -12.97 -17.52 -21.64
N MET A 70 -12.48 -18.64 -21.13
CA MET A 70 -12.18 -18.80 -19.69
C MET A 70 -11.02 -17.90 -19.26
N ALA A 71 -9.95 -17.80 -20.06
CA ALA A 71 -8.84 -16.90 -19.80
C ALA A 71 -9.28 -15.42 -19.85
N LEU A 72 -10.12 -15.05 -20.82
CA LEU A 72 -10.72 -13.71 -20.89
C LEU A 72 -11.57 -13.40 -19.67
N LEU A 73 -12.41 -14.34 -19.22
CA LEU A 73 -13.24 -14.17 -18.03
C LEU A 73 -12.38 -13.94 -16.77
N GLY A 74 -11.36 -14.80 -16.56
CA GLY A 74 -10.43 -14.64 -15.44
C GLY A 74 -9.67 -13.32 -15.49
N GLY A 75 -9.22 -12.91 -16.68
CA GLY A 75 -8.57 -11.62 -16.91
C GLY A 75 -9.51 -10.44 -16.66
N ALA A 76 -10.77 -10.53 -17.11
CA ALA A 76 -11.77 -9.48 -16.95
C ALA A 76 -12.15 -9.25 -15.47
N VAL A 77 -12.31 -10.32 -14.69
CA VAL A 77 -12.62 -10.21 -13.25
C VAL A 77 -11.50 -9.47 -12.51
N ASN A 78 -10.24 -9.86 -12.73
CA ASN A 78 -9.11 -9.19 -12.09
C ASN A 78 -8.91 -7.76 -12.65
N GLY A 79 -9.07 -7.59 -13.96
CA GLY A 79 -9.00 -6.28 -14.62
C GLY A 79 -10.03 -5.29 -14.09
N PHE A 80 -11.27 -5.74 -13.84
CA PHE A 80 -12.33 -4.91 -13.25
C PHE A 80 -11.96 -4.36 -11.86
N LEU A 81 -11.22 -5.13 -11.06
CA LEU A 81 -10.75 -4.69 -9.74
C LEU A 81 -9.54 -3.76 -9.80
N ILE A 82 -8.75 -3.84 -10.87
CA ILE A 82 -7.50 -3.07 -11.03
C ILE A 82 -7.75 -1.76 -11.77
N LEU A 83 -8.61 -1.76 -12.78
CA LEU A 83 -8.82 -0.64 -13.69
C LEU A 83 -9.25 0.67 -13.00
N PRO A 84 -10.12 0.66 -11.96
CA PRO A 84 -10.51 1.89 -11.25
C PRO A 84 -9.31 2.68 -10.71
N LEU A 85 -8.23 1.99 -10.31
CA LEU A 85 -7.00 2.62 -9.82
C LEU A 85 -6.32 3.51 -10.87
N TYR A 86 -6.61 3.35 -12.16
CA TYR A 86 -6.02 4.14 -13.25
C TYR A 86 -6.96 5.18 -13.84
N TRP A 87 -8.27 5.11 -13.54
CA TRP A 87 -9.28 5.93 -14.23
C TRP A 87 -9.93 6.98 -13.33
N GLU A 88 -10.08 6.70 -12.04
CA GLU A 88 -10.64 7.66 -11.09
C GLU A 88 -9.61 8.73 -10.78
N ASN A 89 -9.62 9.86 -11.50
CA ASN A 89 -8.79 11.00 -11.17
C ASN A 89 -9.67 12.06 -10.48
N PRO A 90 -9.69 12.14 -9.13
CA PRO A 90 -10.32 13.27 -8.45
C PRO A 90 -9.66 14.55 -8.97
N ALA A 91 -10.47 15.56 -9.29
CA ALA A 91 -10.06 16.75 -10.04
C ALA A 91 -8.64 17.22 -9.68
N LEU A 92 -7.74 17.21 -10.66
CA LEU A 92 -6.34 17.60 -10.46
C LEU A 92 -6.27 18.97 -9.76
N PRO A 93 -5.42 19.12 -8.73
CA PRO A 93 -5.22 20.41 -8.08
C PRO A 93 -4.75 21.47 -9.10
N GLN A 94 -5.12 22.74 -8.91
CA GLN A 94 -4.58 23.83 -9.73
C GLN A 94 -3.05 23.92 -9.57
N GLU A 95 -2.36 24.32 -10.65
CA GLU A 95 -0.90 24.31 -10.73
C GLU A 95 -0.21 25.30 -9.77
N ASP A 96 -0.93 26.30 -9.25
CA ASP A 96 -0.40 27.37 -8.42
C ASP A 96 -0.22 26.93 -6.95
N GLY A 97 0.87 26.20 -6.71
CA GLY A 97 1.90 26.64 -5.76
C GLY A 97 1.93 26.03 -4.36
N GLU A 98 0.99 25.18 -3.97
CA GLU A 98 0.92 24.75 -2.56
C GLU A 98 0.66 23.25 -2.39
N SER A 99 1.69 22.54 -1.93
CA SER A 99 1.64 21.11 -1.66
C SER A 99 2.38 20.73 -0.37
N ILE A 100 2.14 19.53 0.13
CA ILE A 100 2.96 18.84 1.13
C ILE A 100 3.56 17.62 0.46
N GLN A 101 4.89 17.50 0.51
CA GLN A 101 5.62 16.32 0.06
C GLN A 101 5.86 15.38 1.24
N ILE A 102 5.43 14.14 1.10
CA ILE A 102 5.57 13.09 2.12
C ILE A 102 6.39 11.95 1.51
N LEU A 103 7.49 11.61 2.18
CA LEU A 103 8.22 10.36 1.95
C LEU A 103 7.83 9.38 3.04
N TYR A 104 7.22 8.27 2.65
CA TYR A 104 6.94 7.16 3.54
C TYR A 104 7.87 5.97 3.19
N ALA A 105 8.39 5.27 4.21
CA ALA A 105 9.15 4.04 4.01
C ALA A 105 9.07 3.07 5.20
N ASN A 106 8.81 1.79 4.93
CA ASN A 106 9.17 0.70 5.83
C ASN A 106 10.67 0.38 5.62
N LEU A 107 11.46 0.48 6.69
CA LEU A 107 12.92 0.47 6.61
C LEU A 107 13.57 -0.91 6.68
N LEU A 108 12.83 -1.95 7.05
CA LEU A 108 13.34 -3.26 7.45
C LEU A 108 14.34 -3.15 8.61
N THR A 109 13.95 -3.59 9.80
CA THR A 109 14.77 -3.44 11.05
C THR A 109 16.18 -4.01 10.93
N GLN A 110 16.36 -5.05 10.11
CA GLN A 110 17.65 -5.71 9.87
C GLN A 110 18.56 -4.96 8.88
N ASN A 111 18.01 -4.00 8.12
CA ASN A 111 18.79 -3.15 7.24
C ASN A 111 19.64 -2.20 8.08
N THR A 112 20.92 -2.08 7.72
CA THR A 112 21.92 -1.28 8.45
C THR A 112 22.59 -0.23 7.56
N ASP A 113 22.14 -0.08 6.31
CA ASP A 113 22.67 0.89 5.37
C ASP A 113 21.68 2.02 5.12
N ALA A 114 21.90 3.15 5.78
CA ALA A 114 21.07 4.34 5.63
C ALA A 114 21.34 5.15 4.36
N ARG A 115 22.43 4.86 3.63
CA ARG A 115 22.89 5.73 2.52
C ARG A 115 21.83 5.88 1.43
N ALA A 116 21.24 4.78 0.99
CA ALA A 116 20.24 4.82 -0.08
C ALA A 116 18.96 5.56 0.34
N LEU A 117 18.56 5.48 1.61
CA LEU A 117 17.45 6.26 2.14
C LEU A 117 17.81 7.76 2.21
N LEU A 118 19.00 8.09 2.70
CA LEU A 118 19.48 9.47 2.79
C LEU A 118 19.64 10.11 1.41
N ASP A 119 20.13 9.37 0.41
CA ASP A 119 20.18 9.81 -0.99
C ASP A 119 18.77 10.12 -1.49
N CYS A 120 17.81 9.22 -1.27
CA CYS A 120 16.41 9.46 -1.61
C CYS A 120 15.84 10.71 -0.92
N ILE A 121 16.06 10.89 0.38
CA ILE A 121 15.60 12.08 1.12
C ILE A 121 16.24 13.37 0.57
N ARG A 122 17.53 13.33 0.21
CA ARG A 122 18.24 14.48 -0.36
C ARG A 122 17.75 14.83 -1.77
N ASP A 123 17.43 13.85 -2.59
CA ASP A 123 16.94 14.07 -3.94
C ASP A 123 15.48 14.57 -3.95
N GLU A 124 14.66 14.02 -3.06
CA GLU A 124 13.22 14.28 -3.00
C GLU A 124 12.86 15.51 -2.15
N GLN A 125 13.69 15.87 -1.17
CA GLN A 125 13.50 17.03 -0.29
C GLN A 125 12.11 17.12 0.38
N PRO A 126 11.56 16.02 0.94
CA PRO A 126 10.18 15.98 1.44
C PRO A 126 9.95 16.96 2.60
N ASP A 127 8.71 17.41 2.79
CA ASP A 127 8.32 18.18 3.98
C ASP A 127 8.19 17.27 5.21
N VAL A 128 7.70 16.04 5.00
CA VAL A 128 7.47 15.03 6.05
C VAL A 128 8.08 13.70 5.64
N ILE A 129 8.84 13.09 6.54
CA ILE A 129 9.44 11.77 6.41
C ILE A 129 8.79 10.87 7.45
N ALA A 130 8.06 9.85 7.02
CA ALA A 130 7.35 8.89 7.85
C ALA A 130 7.95 7.49 7.71
N LEU A 131 8.40 6.92 8.83
CA LEU A 131 9.26 5.73 8.85
C LEU A 131 8.68 4.63 9.73
N LEU A 132 8.57 3.43 9.17
CA LEU A 132 8.24 2.19 9.87
C LEU A 132 9.49 1.32 10.04
N GLU A 133 9.42 0.37 10.97
CA GLU A 133 10.55 -0.48 11.33
C GLU A 133 11.79 0.32 11.79
N PHE A 134 11.53 1.46 12.42
CA PHE A 134 12.54 2.42 12.85
C PHE A 134 13.23 1.93 14.13
N SER A 135 14.45 1.43 13.98
CA SER A 135 15.25 0.87 15.08
C SER A 135 16.13 1.90 15.77
N GLU A 136 16.75 1.52 16.89
CA GLU A 136 17.77 2.36 17.53
C GLU A 136 18.96 2.64 16.59
N ARG A 137 19.28 1.66 15.73
CA ARG A 137 20.32 1.83 14.72
C ARG A 137 19.92 2.89 13.70
N TRP A 138 18.68 2.82 13.19
CA TRP A 138 18.15 3.83 12.28
C TRP A 138 18.17 5.23 12.88
N LYS A 139 17.82 5.36 14.17
CA LYS A 139 17.91 6.64 14.88
C LYS A 139 19.33 7.20 14.89
N LEU A 140 20.32 6.38 15.25
CA LEU A 140 21.73 6.79 15.30
C LEU A 140 22.26 7.23 13.93
N ASP A 141 21.84 6.56 12.86
CA ASP A 141 22.30 6.86 11.50
C ASP A 141 21.59 8.08 10.90
N LEU A 142 20.31 8.31 11.23
CA LEU A 142 19.49 9.37 10.60
C LEU A 142 19.50 10.69 11.36
N ASP A 143 19.52 10.68 12.70
CA ASP A 143 19.43 11.91 13.50
C ASP A 143 20.49 12.98 13.15
N PRO A 144 21.77 12.62 12.88
CA PRO A 144 22.81 13.59 12.50
C PRO A 144 22.60 14.21 11.11
N GLU A 145 21.96 13.49 10.21
CA GLU A 145 21.82 13.86 8.79
C GLU A 145 20.52 14.64 8.52
N LEU A 146 19.50 14.45 9.37
CA LEU A 146 18.17 15.08 9.20
C LEU A 146 18.02 16.40 9.98
N GLY A 147 19.07 17.22 10.00
CA GLY A 147 19.07 18.54 10.68
C GLY A 147 18.02 19.51 10.13
N ASP A 148 17.74 19.45 8.83
CA ASP A 148 16.74 20.28 8.15
C ASP A 148 15.28 19.88 8.45
N TRP A 149 15.07 18.77 9.16
CA TRP A 149 13.76 18.30 9.66
C TRP A 149 13.74 18.36 11.19
N PRO A 150 13.62 19.55 11.79
CA PRO A 150 13.81 19.77 13.22
C PRO A 150 12.65 19.23 14.07
N HIS A 151 11.45 19.09 13.50
CA HIS A 151 10.29 18.59 14.22
C HIS A 151 10.24 17.08 14.12
N ARG A 152 10.27 16.39 15.28
CA ARG A 152 10.46 14.93 15.33
C ARG A 152 9.51 14.30 16.34
N ALA A 153 8.87 13.22 15.91
CA ALA A 153 8.14 12.29 16.77
C ALA A 153 8.68 10.89 16.50
N ALA A 154 9.52 10.36 17.39
CA ALA A 154 10.21 9.09 17.14
C ALA A 154 10.21 8.19 18.37
N ARG A 155 9.85 6.92 18.17
CA ARG A 155 9.91 5.86 19.17
C ARG A 155 10.65 4.67 18.55
N PRO A 156 12.00 4.63 18.63
CA PRO A 156 12.77 3.54 18.08
C PRO A 156 12.46 2.22 18.78
N ARG A 157 12.37 1.13 18.02
CA ARG A 157 12.22 -0.24 18.55
C ARG A 157 12.95 -1.25 17.67
N ASN A 158 13.56 -2.25 18.29
CA ASN A 158 14.33 -3.29 17.59
C ASN A 158 13.49 -4.53 17.25
N ASP A 159 12.17 -4.45 17.38
CA ASP A 159 11.21 -5.56 17.18
C ASP A 159 10.26 -5.34 15.98
N ASN A 160 10.68 -4.54 15.00
CA ASN A 160 9.92 -4.15 13.80
C ASN A 160 8.72 -3.21 14.01
N PHE A 161 8.43 -2.78 15.25
CA PHE A 161 7.30 -1.87 15.49
C PHE A 161 7.72 -0.44 15.81
N GLY A 162 8.99 -0.11 15.61
CA GLY A 162 9.50 1.23 15.80
C GLY A 162 8.97 2.18 14.73
N LEU A 163 8.63 3.39 15.14
CA LEU A 163 7.99 4.41 14.30
C LEU A 163 8.72 5.74 14.44
N ALA A 164 8.83 6.49 13.35
CA ALA A 164 9.32 7.86 13.39
C ALA A 164 8.68 8.76 12.34
N VAL A 165 8.49 10.02 12.71
CA VAL A 165 8.18 11.13 11.81
C VAL A 165 9.23 12.21 11.99
N TYR A 166 9.85 12.64 10.90
CA TYR A 166 10.70 13.82 10.81
C TYR A 166 10.03 14.84 9.89
N SER A 167 9.95 16.10 10.29
CA SER A 167 9.19 17.11 9.57
C SER A 167 9.88 18.47 9.56
N ARG A 168 9.76 19.18 8.44
CA ARG A 168 10.06 20.61 8.31
C ARG A 168 8.96 21.49 8.89
N LEU A 169 7.73 20.98 8.83
CA LEU A 169 6.54 21.62 9.38
C LEU A 169 6.41 21.28 10.88
N PRO A 170 5.91 22.20 11.72
CA PRO A 170 5.71 21.92 13.14
C PRO A 170 4.81 20.70 13.36
N LEU A 171 5.20 19.86 14.33
CA LEU A 171 4.41 18.73 14.79
C LEU A 171 3.77 19.07 16.15
N GLY A 172 2.54 18.62 16.34
CA GLY A 172 1.88 18.62 17.64
C GLY A 172 2.45 17.57 18.59
N GLU A 173 1.77 17.37 19.71
CA GLU A 173 2.10 16.29 20.63
C GLU A 173 1.97 14.93 19.93
N ALA A 174 2.89 14.01 20.25
CA ALA A 174 2.89 12.66 19.71
C ALA A 174 2.15 11.73 20.69
N ASP A 175 1.00 11.24 20.28
CA ASP A 175 0.20 10.28 21.01
C ASP A 175 0.39 8.87 20.42
N TRP A 176 0.72 7.90 21.26
CA TRP A 176 1.11 6.56 20.85
C TRP A 176 0.10 5.58 21.42
N ARG A 177 -0.83 5.11 20.57
CA ARG A 177 -1.99 4.33 21.02
C ARG A 177 -1.93 2.89 20.52
N HIS A 178 -2.26 1.96 21.40
CA HIS A 178 -2.69 0.63 20.98
C HIS A 178 -4.20 0.70 20.74
N LEU A 179 -4.65 0.50 19.51
CA LEU A 179 -6.07 0.54 19.15
C LEU A 179 -6.81 -0.68 19.70
N THR A 180 -6.11 -1.80 19.85
CA THR A 180 -6.64 -3.01 20.48
C THR A 180 -5.56 -3.65 21.35
N LEU A 181 -5.94 -4.63 22.18
CA LEU A 181 -4.99 -5.42 22.99
C LEU A 181 -3.97 -6.21 22.14
N ARG A 182 -4.22 -6.36 20.84
CA ARG A 182 -3.40 -7.16 19.92
C ARG A 182 -2.75 -6.29 18.83
N SER A 183 -3.01 -4.99 18.80
CA SER A 183 -2.41 -4.10 17.82
C SER A 183 -1.00 -3.71 18.22
N SER A 184 -0.20 -3.29 17.26
CA SER A 184 0.99 -2.46 17.53
C SER A 184 0.56 -1.02 17.81
N GLU A 185 1.50 -0.20 18.28
CA GLU A 185 1.24 1.23 18.49
C GLU A 185 1.04 1.95 17.15
N THR A 186 -0.02 2.75 17.05
CA THR A 186 -0.19 3.75 15.98
C THR A 186 0.20 5.10 16.55
N LEU A 187 0.94 5.90 15.78
CA LEU A 187 1.24 7.28 16.13
C LEU A 187 0.13 8.18 15.61
N PHE A 188 -0.43 8.99 16.50
CA PHE A 188 -1.31 10.10 16.23
C PHE A 188 -0.58 11.39 16.57
N THR A 189 -0.51 12.32 15.62
CA THR A 189 0.01 13.66 15.85
C THR A 189 -0.70 14.65 14.93
N THR A 190 -0.32 15.93 15.01
CA THR A 190 -0.80 16.95 14.08
C THR A 190 0.36 17.57 13.33
N LEU A 191 0.10 17.97 12.09
CA LEU A 191 1.01 18.72 11.23
C LEU A 191 0.47 20.15 11.11
N GLU A 192 1.25 21.14 11.52
CA GLU A 192 0.88 22.53 11.33
C GLU A 192 1.20 22.96 9.89
N TRP A 193 0.15 23.23 9.11
CA TRP A 193 0.30 23.71 7.74
C TRP A 193 -0.63 24.90 7.50
N LYS A 194 -0.03 26.06 7.20
CA LYS A 194 -0.72 27.34 7.00
C LYS A 194 -1.63 27.74 8.15
N GLY A 195 -1.15 27.54 9.38
CA GLY A 195 -1.89 27.88 10.60
C GLY A 195 -3.05 26.95 10.93
N GLN A 196 -3.17 25.81 10.24
CA GLN A 196 -4.11 24.74 10.58
C GLN A 196 -3.36 23.53 11.12
N ASN A 197 -3.91 22.89 12.15
CA ASN A 197 -3.39 21.64 12.71
C ASN A 197 -4.13 20.46 12.08
N LEU A 198 -3.41 19.67 11.29
CA LEU A 198 -3.99 18.62 10.46
C LEU A 198 -3.60 17.25 11.02
N PRO A 199 -4.53 16.31 11.22
CA PRO A 199 -4.16 15.02 11.78
C PRO A 199 -3.20 14.25 10.85
N LEU A 200 -2.13 13.72 11.43
CA LEU A 200 -1.18 12.84 10.78
C LEU A 200 -1.09 11.54 11.56
N LEU A 201 -1.43 10.43 10.90
CA LEU A 201 -1.43 9.10 11.47
C LEU A 201 -0.36 8.25 10.78
N LEU A 202 0.46 7.56 11.59
CA LEU A 202 1.43 6.60 11.11
C LEU A 202 1.10 5.21 11.68
N HIS A 203 0.64 4.32 10.81
CA HIS A 203 0.10 3.01 11.19
C HIS A 203 1.01 1.85 10.73
N PRO A 204 1.56 1.03 11.65
CA PRO A 204 2.33 -0.15 11.29
C PRO A 204 1.44 -1.35 10.97
N TYR A 205 2.04 -2.36 10.34
CA TYR A 205 1.37 -3.63 10.15
C TYR A 205 1.10 -4.35 11.49
N PRO A 206 0.06 -5.21 11.57
CA PRO A 206 -0.29 -5.91 12.80
C PRO A 206 0.80 -6.90 13.25
N PRO A 207 1.01 -7.10 14.57
CA PRO A 207 2.11 -7.91 15.06
C PRO A 207 1.96 -9.39 14.71
N VAL A 208 3.08 -10.01 14.26
CA VAL A 208 3.12 -11.41 13.79
C VAL A 208 2.77 -12.41 14.90
N ARG A 209 3.19 -12.14 16.15
CA ARG A 209 2.83 -12.95 17.32
C ARG A 209 1.43 -12.57 17.82
N GLY A 210 0.42 -13.00 17.07
CA GLY A 210 -0.95 -12.55 17.27
C GLY A 210 -1.76 -12.47 15.99
N TRP A 211 -1.19 -12.93 14.87
CA TRP A 211 -1.80 -13.03 13.53
C TRP A 211 -3.01 -13.98 13.50
N THR A 212 -4.04 -13.66 14.28
CA THR A 212 -5.41 -14.06 13.96
C THR A 212 -5.93 -12.99 13.02
N ALA A 213 -6.57 -13.42 11.93
CA ALA A 213 -7.30 -12.53 11.03
C ALA A 213 -8.16 -11.53 11.79
N GLU A 214 -8.81 -12.04 12.84
CA GLU A 214 -9.63 -11.32 13.81
C GLU A 214 -8.88 -10.12 14.40
N GLY A 215 -7.66 -10.29 14.93
CA GLY A 215 -6.93 -9.17 15.54
C GLY A 215 -6.54 -8.07 14.55
N SER A 216 -6.33 -8.41 13.29
CA SER A 216 -6.06 -7.41 12.23
C SER A 216 -7.34 -6.68 11.83
N VAL A 217 -8.47 -7.40 11.75
CA VAL A 217 -9.79 -6.81 11.48
C VAL A 217 -10.20 -5.87 12.61
N ASP A 218 -10.16 -6.34 13.87
CA ASP A 218 -10.49 -5.53 15.04
C ASP A 218 -9.66 -4.24 15.10
N THR A 219 -8.38 -4.32 14.72
CA THR A 219 -7.49 -3.15 14.70
C THR A 219 -7.88 -2.13 13.63
N ILE A 220 -8.26 -2.56 12.43
CA ILE A 220 -8.75 -1.65 11.40
C ILE A 220 -10.13 -1.12 11.77
N GLU A 221 -11.04 -1.93 12.32
CA GLU A 221 -12.35 -1.45 12.80
C GLU A 221 -12.18 -0.39 13.88
N ALA A 222 -11.32 -0.61 14.87
CA ALA A 222 -10.98 0.40 15.88
C ALA A 222 -10.38 1.67 15.25
N LEU A 223 -9.47 1.53 14.29
CA LEU A 223 -8.90 2.67 13.56
C LEU A 223 -9.98 3.49 12.83
N LEU A 224 -10.98 2.83 12.23
CA LEU A 224 -12.10 3.49 11.54
C LEU A 224 -12.98 4.31 12.48
N GLU A 225 -13.01 3.97 13.77
CA GLU A 225 -13.78 4.68 14.80
C GLU A 225 -13.04 5.89 15.40
N GLU A 226 -11.73 6.04 15.15
CA GLU A 226 -10.94 7.15 15.69
C GLU A 226 -11.42 8.50 15.13
N PRO A 227 -11.69 9.51 15.98
CA PRO A 227 -12.14 10.83 15.53
C PRO A 227 -11.20 11.50 14.54
N GLU A 228 -9.89 11.31 14.70
CA GLU A 228 -8.88 11.82 13.80
C GLU A 228 -9.07 11.24 12.38
N LEU A 229 -9.55 10.01 12.22
CA LEU A 229 -9.79 9.45 10.87
C LEU A 229 -11.00 10.09 10.17
N GLN A 230 -11.90 10.71 10.93
CA GLN A 230 -13.09 11.39 10.42
C GLN A 230 -12.81 12.85 10.03
N ASP A 231 -11.64 13.39 10.36
CA ASP A 231 -11.27 14.77 10.05
C ASP A 231 -10.99 14.93 8.53
N PRO A 232 -11.60 15.95 7.86
CA PRO A 232 -11.38 16.21 6.44
C PRO A 232 -9.92 16.43 6.04
N GLY A 233 -9.09 16.95 6.96
CA GLY A 233 -7.68 17.26 6.79
C GLY A 233 -6.72 16.12 7.11
N THR A 234 -7.23 14.93 7.43
CA THR A 234 -6.41 13.80 7.84
C THR A 234 -5.50 13.27 6.75
N ILE A 235 -4.30 12.89 7.17
CA ILE A 235 -3.33 12.15 6.38
C ILE A 235 -2.97 10.90 7.18
N LEU A 236 -3.21 9.73 6.58
CA LEU A 236 -2.80 8.45 7.13
C LEU A 236 -1.77 7.82 6.18
N VAL A 237 -0.64 7.40 6.73
CA VAL A 237 0.42 6.66 6.02
C VAL A 237 0.78 5.42 6.82
N GLY A 238 1.15 4.34 6.15
CA GLY A 238 1.42 3.09 6.87
C GLY A 238 1.62 1.86 6.00
N ASP A 239 1.79 0.73 6.68
CA ASP A 239 1.81 -0.60 6.09
C ASP A 239 0.61 -1.37 6.60
N LEU A 240 -0.35 -1.69 5.73
CA LEU A 240 -1.52 -2.49 6.13
C LEU A 240 -1.26 -3.99 6.03
N ASN A 241 -0.13 -4.40 5.44
CA ASN A 241 0.13 -5.77 5.01
C ASN A 241 -1.01 -6.34 4.15
N ALA A 242 -1.72 -5.45 3.45
CA ALA A 242 -2.98 -5.73 2.78
C ALA A 242 -3.06 -4.95 1.47
N THR A 243 -3.40 -5.66 0.40
CA THR A 243 -3.69 -5.04 -0.90
C THR A 243 -5.09 -4.44 -0.92
N PRO A 244 -5.39 -3.46 -1.79
CA PRO A 244 -6.73 -2.85 -1.88
C PRO A 244 -7.88 -3.86 -2.08
N TRP A 245 -7.58 -5.02 -2.65
CA TRP A 245 -8.57 -6.06 -2.94
C TRP A 245 -8.72 -7.11 -1.85
N SER A 246 -7.86 -7.14 -0.83
CA SER A 246 -8.00 -8.08 0.29
C SER A 246 -9.11 -7.63 1.23
N HIS A 247 -9.51 -8.48 2.17
CA HIS A 247 -10.58 -8.13 3.10
C HIS A 247 -10.26 -6.88 3.92
N LEU A 248 -9.05 -6.82 4.49
CA LEU A 248 -8.56 -5.66 5.24
C LEU A 248 -8.47 -4.40 4.37
N GLY A 249 -7.98 -4.52 3.13
CA GLY A 249 -7.91 -3.38 2.21
C GLY A 249 -9.30 -2.83 1.86
N ARG A 250 -10.29 -3.71 1.65
CA ARG A 250 -11.69 -3.30 1.42
C ARG A 250 -12.32 -2.67 2.66
N LEU A 251 -12.02 -3.18 3.85
CA LEU A 251 -12.48 -2.60 5.12
C LEU A 251 -11.89 -1.19 5.32
N MET A 252 -10.59 -1.00 5.10
CA MET A 252 -9.99 0.34 5.13
C MET A 252 -10.63 1.28 4.08
N GLY A 253 -11.05 0.73 2.94
CA GLY A 253 -11.82 1.46 1.92
C GLY A 253 -13.16 2.02 2.39
N THR A 254 -13.70 1.59 3.54
CA THR A 254 -14.92 2.17 4.13
C THR A 254 -14.65 3.36 5.04
N SER A 255 -13.40 3.78 5.21
CA SER A 255 -13.01 4.95 6.02
C SER A 255 -13.56 6.29 5.53
N GLY A 256 -13.95 6.38 4.26
CA GLY A 256 -14.29 7.65 3.61
C GLY A 256 -13.06 8.49 3.24
N LEU A 257 -11.84 8.03 3.55
CA LEU A 257 -10.61 8.63 3.07
C LEU A 257 -10.32 8.22 1.62
N LEU A 258 -9.74 9.14 0.86
CA LEU A 258 -9.28 8.91 -0.50
C LEU A 258 -7.94 8.15 -0.46
N PRO A 259 -7.81 6.97 -1.08
CA PRO A 259 -6.53 6.29 -1.20
C PRO A 259 -5.63 6.97 -2.24
N ALA A 260 -4.33 7.04 -1.96
CA ALA A 260 -3.30 7.59 -2.86
C ALA A 260 -3.20 6.86 -4.20
N ARG A 261 -3.78 5.67 -4.30
CA ARG A 261 -3.82 4.84 -5.51
C ARG A 261 -4.91 5.27 -6.48
N THR A 262 -5.89 6.05 -6.04
CA THR A 262 -7.00 6.52 -6.87
C THR A 262 -6.46 7.44 -7.97
N GLY A 263 -6.47 6.94 -9.21
CA GLY A 263 -5.97 7.65 -10.39
C GLY A 263 -4.46 7.58 -10.59
N GLN A 264 -3.74 6.93 -9.68
CA GLN A 264 -2.27 6.82 -9.68
C GLN A 264 -1.77 5.40 -9.98
N GLY A 265 -2.69 4.43 -10.08
CA GLY A 265 -2.42 3.05 -10.44
C GLY A 265 -2.08 2.13 -9.26
N VAL A 266 -1.44 1.00 -9.57
CA VAL A 266 -1.23 -0.07 -8.58
C VAL A 266 -0.15 0.25 -7.56
N LEU A 267 0.86 1.08 -7.85
CA LEU A 267 2.02 1.45 -7.00
C LEU A 267 2.55 0.33 -6.05
N PRO A 268 3.06 -0.80 -6.59
CA PRO A 268 3.43 -1.94 -5.75
C PRO A 268 4.82 -1.78 -5.13
N THR A 269 4.93 -2.04 -3.82
CA THR A 269 6.10 -1.72 -3.00
C THR A 269 6.84 -2.95 -2.47
N TRP A 270 6.18 -4.10 -2.36
CA TRP A 270 6.76 -5.32 -1.77
C TRP A 270 6.55 -6.57 -2.66
N PRO A 271 7.50 -7.52 -2.77
CA PRO A 271 8.86 -7.45 -2.25
C PRO A 271 9.77 -6.66 -3.21
N ALA A 272 10.47 -5.65 -2.69
CA ALA A 272 11.26 -4.68 -3.46
C ALA A 272 12.31 -5.34 -4.39
N ARG A 273 12.87 -6.49 -3.99
CA ARG A 273 13.87 -7.25 -4.75
C ARG A 273 13.33 -7.94 -5.99
N PHE A 274 12.02 -8.07 -6.12
CA PHE A 274 11.40 -8.76 -7.25
C PHE A 274 11.14 -7.77 -8.39
N PRO A 275 11.04 -8.25 -9.65
CA PRO A 275 10.54 -7.44 -10.76
C PRO A 275 9.18 -6.80 -10.45
N ALA A 276 8.92 -5.60 -10.95
CA ALA A 276 7.73 -4.81 -10.61
C ALA A 276 6.40 -5.57 -10.78
N PHE A 277 6.28 -6.43 -11.80
CA PHE A 277 5.06 -7.22 -12.07
C PHE A 277 4.80 -8.37 -11.07
N LEU A 278 5.75 -8.68 -10.19
CA LEU A 278 5.59 -9.66 -9.11
C LEU A 278 5.36 -9.01 -7.75
N ARG A 279 5.41 -7.68 -7.66
CA ARG A 279 5.19 -6.94 -6.41
C ARG A 279 3.69 -6.74 -6.14
N ILE A 280 3.35 -6.48 -4.89
CA ILE A 280 2.02 -6.18 -4.40
C ILE A 280 2.02 -4.84 -3.62
N PRO A 281 0.88 -4.12 -3.63
CA PRO A 281 0.74 -2.84 -2.97
C PRO A 281 0.23 -2.94 -1.52
N ILE A 282 1.13 -3.05 -0.54
CA ILE A 282 0.74 -3.19 0.88
C ILE A 282 0.99 -1.94 1.73
N ASP A 283 1.91 -1.08 1.28
CA ASP A 283 2.11 0.26 1.86
C ASP A 283 1.05 1.23 1.35
N VAL A 284 0.54 2.11 2.21
CA VAL A 284 -0.61 2.95 1.88
C VAL A 284 -0.39 4.40 2.29
N CYS A 285 -1.07 5.27 1.56
CA CYS A 285 -1.39 6.62 1.99
C CYS A 285 -2.87 6.86 1.72
N TYR A 286 -3.59 7.40 2.70
CA TYR A 286 -4.98 7.81 2.61
C TYR A 286 -5.07 9.26 3.07
N ALA A 287 -5.92 10.05 2.42
CA ALA A 287 -6.10 11.45 2.76
C ALA A 287 -7.59 11.82 2.80
N GLY A 288 -7.96 12.72 3.71
CA GLY A 288 -9.31 13.24 3.79
C GLY A 288 -9.67 14.15 2.60
N LYS A 289 -10.95 14.53 2.50
CA LYS A 289 -11.51 15.30 1.36
C LYS A 289 -10.93 16.72 1.18
N ASP A 290 -10.21 17.23 2.18
CA ASP A 290 -9.50 18.50 2.07
C ASP A 290 -8.22 18.39 1.24
N TRP A 291 -7.85 17.18 0.85
CA TRP A 291 -6.67 16.87 0.07
C TRP A 291 -7.03 16.26 -1.29
N ALA A 292 -6.14 16.50 -2.24
CA ALA A 292 -6.08 15.79 -3.50
C ALA A 292 -4.64 15.32 -3.72
N PHE A 293 -4.49 14.13 -4.31
CA PHE A 293 -3.18 13.59 -4.68
C PHE A 293 -2.74 14.21 -5.99
N ARG A 294 -1.70 15.05 -5.96
CA ARG A 294 -1.13 15.64 -7.18
C ARG A 294 -0.28 14.62 -7.91
N THR A 295 0.70 14.05 -7.21
CA THR A 295 1.57 13.00 -7.73
C THR A 295 1.80 11.94 -6.66
N VAL A 296 1.78 10.67 -7.07
CA VAL A 296 2.14 9.55 -6.19
C VAL A 296 3.00 8.57 -6.96
N ARG A 297 4.16 8.22 -6.42
CA ARG A 297 5.05 7.26 -7.05
C ARG A 297 5.81 6.41 -6.05
N VAL A 298 6.25 5.25 -6.54
CA VAL A 298 7.14 4.37 -5.80
C VAL A 298 8.58 4.88 -5.96
N GLY A 299 9.29 5.00 -4.85
CA GLY A 299 10.68 5.44 -4.78
C GLY A 299 11.70 4.35 -5.17
N PRO A 300 12.99 4.67 -5.11
CA PRO A 300 14.07 3.72 -5.39
C PRO A 300 14.21 2.64 -4.31
N HIS A 301 14.98 1.60 -4.60
CA HIS A 301 15.29 0.56 -3.62
C HIS A 301 16.26 1.10 -2.54
N ILE A 302 15.82 1.14 -1.28
CA ILE A 302 16.59 1.71 -0.15
C ILE A 302 17.29 0.68 0.74
N GLY A 303 17.34 -0.59 0.32
CA GLY A 303 17.93 -1.69 1.11
C GLY A 303 16.89 -2.49 1.89
N SER A 304 15.71 -1.92 2.12
CA SER A 304 14.51 -2.58 2.63
C SER A 304 13.92 -3.57 1.64
N ASP A 305 13.11 -4.52 2.12
CA ASP A 305 12.23 -5.35 1.30
C ASP A 305 10.96 -4.62 0.86
N HIS A 306 10.74 -3.40 1.34
CA HIS A 306 9.76 -2.44 0.82
C HIS A 306 10.42 -1.33 0.00
N LEU A 307 9.68 -0.78 -0.95
CA LEU A 307 10.04 0.46 -1.65
C LEU A 307 9.34 1.65 -0.99
N PRO A 308 9.98 2.83 -0.93
CA PRO A 308 9.35 4.04 -0.42
C PRO A 308 8.13 4.44 -1.26
N LEU A 309 7.19 5.13 -0.63
CA LEU A 309 6.09 5.83 -1.30
C LEU A 309 6.32 7.33 -1.20
N LEU A 310 6.33 8.00 -2.34
CA LEU A 310 6.50 9.45 -2.46
C LEU A 310 5.15 10.05 -2.85
N VAL A 311 4.63 10.90 -1.99
CA VAL A 311 3.27 11.43 -2.07
C VAL A 311 3.33 12.95 -2.07
N GLU A 312 2.71 13.58 -3.06
CA GLU A 312 2.49 15.02 -3.10
C GLU A 312 1.00 15.31 -2.93
N LEU A 313 0.65 15.91 -1.79
CA LEU A 313 -0.71 16.32 -1.47
C LEU A 313 -0.88 17.81 -1.75
N ALA A 314 -2.00 18.17 -2.37
CA ALA A 314 -2.39 19.57 -2.57
C ALA A 314 -3.82 19.79 -2.05
N PRO A 315 -4.24 21.03 -1.79
CA PRO A 315 -5.60 21.33 -1.37
C PRO A 315 -6.66 20.73 -2.32
N GLY A 316 -7.55 19.91 -1.77
CA GLY A 316 -8.72 19.35 -2.43
C GLY A 316 -9.93 20.29 -2.38
N GLU A 317 -11.05 19.85 -2.94
CA GLU A 317 -12.29 20.66 -3.02
C GLU A 317 -12.83 21.09 -1.64
N GLY A 318 -12.63 20.29 -0.58
CA GLY A 318 -13.02 20.66 0.79
C GLY A 318 -12.29 21.87 1.36
N ARG A 319 -11.09 22.17 0.84
CA ARG A 319 -10.27 23.34 1.21
C ARG A 319 -10.29 24.49 0.21
N ARG A 320 -11.03 24.35 -0.89
CA ARG A 320 -11.33 25.49 -1.76
C ARG A 320 -12.26 26.41 -0.97
N GLY A 321 -11.70 27.43 -0.31
CA GLY A 321 -12.49 28.52 0.24
C GLY A 321 -13.39 29.14 -0.83
N PRO A 322 -14.47 29.83 -0.42
CA PRO A 322 -15.34 30.56 -1.36
C PRO A 322 -14.58 31.61 -2.19
#